data_AF-A0A9E5IEB6-F1
#
_entry.id   AF-A0A9E5IEB6-F1
#
_cell.length_a   1.000
_cell.length_b   1.000
_cell.length_c   1.000
_cell.angle_alpha   90.00
_cell.angle_beta   90.00
_cell.angle_gamma   90.00
#
_symmetry.space_group_name_H-M   'P 1'
#
loop_
_entity.id
_entity.type
_entity.pdbx_description
1 polymer ?
#
loop_
_entity_poly.entity_id
_entity_poly.type
_entity_poly.pdbx_seq_one_letter_code
_entity_poly.pdbx_strand_id
1 'polypeptide(L)'
;MKRLRKRFQDAGRTGQAHYSPMSSIPQESLTVAAVARRLGVAPATLRTWDRRYGLGPSEHSSGEHRRYSAADISRLTLMRKLVIAGVSPAEAAQRALAFDEASSAENLTNAITRDVTVREELVETLMRAARAYDRNFVEELMRSEMSDRGVTNTWNEVMVPLLIMLGDEWADQGTGIETEHLVSEIIKRLLQEGN
;
A
#
# COMPACT_ATOMS: atom_id res chain seq x y z
N MET A 1 -66.53 -15.62 -43.51
CA MET A 1 -66.50 -16.52 -44.70
C MET A 1 -65.07 -16.61 -45.22
N LYS A 2 -64.56 -17.85 -45.37
CA LYS A 2 -63.56 -18.35 -46.36
C LYS A 2 -62.22 -17.58 -46.51
N ARG A 3 -61.02 -18.14 -46.69
CA ARG A 3 -60.37 -19.47 -46.78
C ARG A 3 -58.88 -19.07 -46.88
N LEU A 4 -57.98 -19.52 -46.01
CA LEU A 4 -57.13 -20.72 -46.13
C LEU A 4 -56.32 -20.86 -47.45
N ARG A 5 -54.98 -20.94 -47.26
CA ARG A 5 -53.92 -21.57 -48.08
C ARG A 5 -53.43 -20.76 -49.31
N LYS A 6 -52.13 -20.69 -49.63
CA LYS A 6 -51.06 -21.70 -49.49
C LYS A 6 -49.68 -21.05 -49.82
N ARG A 7 -48.62 -21.44 -49.07
CA ARG A 7 -47.23 -21.86 -49.44
C ARG A 7 -46.50 -21.11 -50.58
N PHE A 8 -45.18 -20.95 -50.64
CA PHE A 8 -43.97 -21.38 -49.89
C PHE A 8 -42.79 -20.70 -50.63
N GLN A 9 -41.68 -20.42 -49.93
CA GLN A 9 -40.28 -20.36 -50.43
C GLN A 9 -39.92 -19.25 -51.45
N ASP A 10 -38.77 -18.59 -51.42
CA ASP A 10 -37.48 -18.83 -50.75
C ASP A 10 -36.64 -17.53 -50.74
N ALA A 11 -35.49 -17.57 -50.06
CA ALA A 11 -34.39 -16.59 -50.02
C ALA A 11 -34.27 -15.67 -48.79
N GLY A 12 -34.40 -16.24 -47.59
CA GLY A 12 -33.81 -15.66 -46.38
C GLY A 12 -32.33 -16.03 -46.27
N ARG A 13 -31.44 -15.25 -46.88
CA ARG A 13 -29.99 -15.41 -46.79
C ARG A 13 -29.53 -15.14 -45.35
N THR A 14 -28.91 -16.16 -44.77
CA THR A 14 -28.32 -16.23 -43.44
C THR A 14 -27.29 -15.12 -43.21
N GLY A 15 -27.53 -14.29 -42.19
CA GLY A 15 -26.57 -13.35 -41.63
C GLY A 15 -26.61 -13.46 -40.11
N GLN A 16 -26.20 -14.63 -39.58
CA GLN A 16 -25.97 -14.78 -38.14
C GLN A 16 -24.77 -13.91 -37.77
N ALA A 17 -25.03 -12.76 -37.14
CA ALA A 17 -24.01 -12.02 -36.43
C ALA A 17 -23.58 -12.86 -35.23
N HIS A 18 -22.53 -13.65 -35.43
CA HIS A 18 -21.79 -14.30 -34.36
C HIS A 18 -21.14 -13.18 -33.54
N TYR A 19 -21.78 -12.79 -32.44
CA TYR A 19 -21.18 -11.87 -31.47
C TYR A 19 -20.13 -12.68 -30.70
N SER A 20 -18.92 -12.76 -31.27
CA SER A 20 -17.76 -13.21 -30.51
C SER A 20 -17.59 -12.26 -29.32
N PRO A 21 -17.52 -12.75 -28.07
CA PRO A 21 -17.23 -11.89 -26.95
C PRO A 21 -15.86 -11.26 -27.18
N MET A 22 -15.85 -9.94 -27.03
CA MET A 22 -14.71 -9.04 -27.08
C MET A 22 -13.44 -9.72 -26.56
N SER A 23 -12.45 -9.87 -27.44
CA SER A 23 -11.11 -10.31 -27.09
C SER A 23 -10.66 -9.54 -25.85
N SER A 24 -10.44 -10.26 -24.74
CA SER A 24 -9.81 -9.74 -23.54
C SER A 24 -8.56 -8.96 -23.96
N ILE A 25 -8.55 -7.66 -23.66
CA ILE A 25 -7.40 -6.77 -23.89
C ILE A 25 -6.16 -7.48 -23.32
N PRO A 26 -5.07 -7.66 -24.09
CA PRO A 26 -3.87 -8.28 -23.55
C PRO A 26 -3.44 -7.47 -22.32
N GLN A 27 -3.55 -8.06 -21.12
CA GLN A 27 -3.04 -7.42 -19.91
C GLN A 27 -1.52 -7.29 -20.10
N GLU A 28 -1.07 -6.05 -20.24
CA GLU A 28 0.29 -5.71 -20.62
C GLU A 28 1.28 -6.24 -19.58
N SER A 29 1.93 -7.37 -19.88
CA SER A 29 2.83 -8.04 -18.95
C SER A 29 4.23 -7.43 -19.04
N LEU A 30 4.72 -6.88 -17.91
CA LEU A 30 5.94 -6.05 -17.86
C LEU A 30 7.19 -6.86 -17.52
N THR A 31 8.33 -6.48 -18.10
CA THR A 31 9.63 -7.05 -17.73
C THR A 31 10.06 -6.60 -16.33
N VAL A 32 10.91 -7.41 -15.66
CA VAL A 32 11.51 -7.06 -14.35
C VAL A 32 12.09 -5.63 -14.33
N ALA A 33 12.76 -5.22 -15.41
CA ALA A 33 13.37 -3.89 -15.51
C ALA A 33 12.31 -2.76 -15.61
N ALA A 34 11.22 -2.99 -16.33
CA ALA A 34 10.11 -2.04 -16.42
C ALA A 34 9.38 -1.91 -15.08
N VAL A 35 9.14 -3.04 -14.39
CA VAL A 35 8.53 -3.06 -13.06
C VAL A 35 9.41 -2.36 -12.02
N ALA A 36 10.73 -2.64 -12.03
CA ALA A 36 11.69 -2.00 -11.14
C ALA A 36 11.69 -0.47 -11.30
N ARG A 37 11.69 0.04 -12.54
CA ARG A 37 11.59 1.48 -12.80
C ARG A 37 10.26 2.07 -12.33
N ARG A 38 9.14 1.41 -12.64
CA ARG A 38 7.80 1.86 -12.23
C ARG A 38 7.66 1.92 -10.71
N LEU A 39 8.22 0.94 -10.01
CA LEU A 39 8.22 0.85 -8.56
C LEU A 39 9.40 1.59 -7.91
N GLY A 40 10.28 2.28 -8.65
CA GLY A 40 11.43 2.97 -8.04
C GLY A 40 12.28 2.10 -7.11
N VAL A 41 12.46 0.81 -7.43
CA VAL A 41 13.29 -0.14 -6.68
C VAL A 41 14.36 -0.75 -7.58
N ALA A 42 15.45 -1.24 -7.01
CA ALA A 42 16.47 -1.95 -7.78
C ALA A 42 15.93 -3.30 -8.29
N PRO A 43 16.30 -3.76 -9.51
CA PRO A 43 15.93 -5.10 -9.99
C PRO A 43 16.38 -6.23 -9.06
N ALA A 44 17.48 -6.05 -8.32
CA ALA A 44 17.96 -6.99 -7.33
C ALA A 44 16.99 -7.15 -6.13
N THR A 45 16.27 -6.08 -5.76
CA THR A 45 15.23 -6.11 -4.73
C THR A 45 14.07 -6.99 -5.16
N LEU A 46 13.58 -6.84 -6.39
CA LEU A 46 12.51 -7.68 -6.94
C LEU A 46 12.92 -9.16 -6.99
N ARG A 47 14.15 -9.47 -7.42
CA ARG A 47 14.67 -10.85 -7.39
C ARG A 47 14.76 -11.42 -5.98
N THR A 48 15.08 -10.57 -5.00
CA THR A 48 15.13 -10.98 -3.59
C THR A 48 13.73 -11.28 -3.07
N TRP A 49 12.74 -10.46 -3.41
CA TRP A 49 11.34 -10.68 -3.01
C TRP A 49 10.72 -11.90 -3.67
N ASP A 50 11.00 -12.12 -4.95
CA ASP A 50 10.65 -13.34 -5.68
C ASP A 50 11.24 -14.59 -5.01
N ARG A 51 12.57 -14.62 -4.81
CA ARG A 51 13.26 -15.77 -4.20
C ARG A 51 12.87 -16.03 -2.75
N ARG A 52 12.73 -14.98 -1.93
CA ARG A 52 12.57 -15.11 -0.48
C ARG A 52 11.11 -15.20 -0.07
N TYR A 53 10.22 -14.53 -0.78
CA TYR A 53 8.81 -14.40 -0.39
C TYR A 53 7.83 -14.84 -1.47
N GLY A 54 8.29 -15.33 -2.63
CA GLY A 54 7.39 -15.81 -3.69
C GLY A 54 6.66 -14.71 -4.45
N LEU A 55 7.07 -13.44 -4.32
CA LEU A 55 6.53 -12.30 -5.07
C LEU A 55 7.15 -12.18 -6.47
N GLY A 56 7.12 -13.30 -7.18
CA GLY A 56 7.55 -13.43 -8.57
C GLY A 56 6.41 -13.19 -9.56
N PRO A 57 6.71 -13.19 -10.86
CA PRO A 57 5.68 -13.16 -11.90
C PRO A 57 4.79 -14.41 -11.83
N SER A 58 3.47 -14.22 -11.89
CA SER A 58 2.47 -15.31 -11.85
C SER A 58 2.51 -16.18 -13.12
N GLU A 59 2.85 -15.62 -14.27
CA GLU A 59 3.02 -16.36 -15.52
C GLU A 59 4.49 -16.74 -15.72
N HIS A 60 4.76 -18.04 -15.67
CA HIS A 60 6.07 -18.60 -16.00
C HIS A 60 5.93 -19.64 -17.12
N SER A 61 6.06 -19.21 -18.37
CA SER A 61 6.27 -20.12 -19.49
C SER A 61 7.75 -20.51 -19.53
N SER A 62 8.04 -21.81 -19.41
CA SER A 62 9.40 -22.34 -19.48
C SER A 62 10.07 -21.92 -20.80
N GLY A 63 11.08 -21.06 -20.72
CA GLY A 63 11.83 -20.55 -21.88
C GLY A 63 11.52 -19.11 -22.28
N GLU A 64 10.55 -18.44 -21.66
CA GLU A 64 10.20 -17.06 -21.97
C GLU A 64 10.67 -16.07 -20.87
N HIS A 65 10.98 -14.82 -21.26
CA HIS A 65 11.40 -13.78 -20.33
C HIS A 65 10.35 -13.57 -19.22
N ARG A 66 10.76 -13.53 -17.96
CA ARG A 66 9.88 -13.24 -16.79
C ARG A 66 9.03 -11.99 -17.03
N ARG A 67 7.70 -12.15 -17.12
CA ARG A 67 6.75 -11.04 -17.28
C ARG A 67 5.78 -10.98 -16.11
N TYR A 68 5.65 -9.79 -15.52
CA TYR A 68 4.73 -9.51 -14.41
C TYR A 68 3.38 -9.07 -14.96
N SER A 69 2.32 -9.72 -14.51
CA SER A 69 0.94 -9.32 -14.76
C SER A 69 0.57 -8.04 -13.99
N ALA A 70 -0.61 -7.47 -14.30
CA ALA A 70 -1.16 -6.35 -13.54
C ALA A 70 -1.33 -6.69 -12.05
N ALA A 71 -1.83 -7.89 -11.75
CA ALA A 71 -1.97 -8.40 -10.39
C ALA A 71 -0.62 -8.46 -9.65
N ASP A 72 0.44 -8.95 -10.31
CA ASP A 72 1.77 -8.99 -9.69
C ASP A 72 2.29 -7.58 -9.38
N ILE A 73 2.06 -6.62 -10.29
CA ILE A 73 2.44 -5.22 -10.09
C ILE A 73 1.67 -4.63 -8.90
N SER A 74 0.39 -4.95 -8.74
CA SER A 74 -0.43 -4.50 -7.62
C SER A 74 0.11 -5.04 -6.28
N ARG A 75 0.45 -6.34 -6.20
CA ARG A 75 1.05 -6.95 -5.00
C ARG A 75 2.42 -6.34 -4.68
N LEU A 76 3.27 -6.16 -5.68
CA LEU A 76 4.58 -5.52 -5.50
C LEU A 76 4.46 -4.04 -5.08
N THR A 77 3.45 -3.33 -5.57
CA THR A 77 3.15 -1.95 -5.15
C THR A 77 2.74 -1.92 -3.68
N LEU A 78 1.85 -2.82 -3.26
CA LEU A 78 1.43 -2.94 -1.86
C LEU A 78 2.63 -3.30 -0.97
N MET A 79 3.44 -4.30 -1.35
CA MET A 79 4.64 -4.68 -0.59
C MET A 79 5.57 -3.47 -0.41
N ARG A 80 5.84 -2.71 -1.49
CA ARG A 80 6.67 -1.52 -1.41
C ARG A 80 6.09 -0.48 -0.45
N LYS A 81 4.79 -0.22 -0.52
CA LYS A 81 4.11 0.75 0.36
C LYS A 81 4.20 0.33 1.82
N LEU A 82 3.96 -0.94 2.13
CA LEU A 82 4.07 -1.47 3.49
C LEU A 82 5.49 -1.39 4.04
N VAL A 83 6.50 -1.70 3.22
CA VAL A 83 7.92 -1.54 3.61
C VAL A 83 8.28 -0.08 3.87
N ILE A 84 7.77 0.86 3.06
CA ILE A 84 7.95 2.31 3.30
C ILE A 84 7.23 2.73 4.59
N ALA A 85 6.06 2.15 4.86
CA ALA A 85 5.29 2.34 6.10
C ALA A 85 5.84 1.56 7.31
N GLY A 86 7.07 1.03 7.23
CA GLY A 86 7.77 0.40 8.35
C GLY A 86 7.46 -1.06 8.61
N VAL A 87 6.44 -1.62 7.96
CA VAL A 87 6.12 -3.04 8.09
C VAL A 87 7.32 -3.89 7.63
N SER A 88 7.67 -4.89 8.44
CA SER A 88 8.81 -5.75 8.15
C SER A 88 8.69 -6.41 6.75
N PRO A 89 9.78 -6.61 6.00
CA PRO A 89 9.70 -7.16 4.65
C PRO A 89 9.00 -8.53 4.56
N ALA A 90 9.05 -9.35 5.61
CA ALA A 90 8.39 -10.66 5.64
C ALA A 90 6.87 -10.52 5.79
N GLU A 91 6.43 -9.65 6.71
CA GLU A 91 5.01 -9.38 6.95
C GLU A 91 4.37 -8.61 5.79
N ALA A 92 5.08 -7.61 5.27
CA ALA A 92 4.68 -6.87 4.08
C ALA A 92 4.46 -7.80 2.89
N ALA A 93 5.32 -8.83 2.73
CA ALA A 93 5.17 -9.81 1.67
C ALA A 93 3.96 -10.74 1.88
N GLN A 94 3.71 -11.19 3.12
CA GLN A 94 2.52 -12.01 3.43
C GLN A 94 1.23 -11.27 3.10
N ARG A 95 1.12 -10.00 3.54
CA ARG A 95 -0.03 -9.13 3.26
C ARG A 95 -0.17 -8.86 1.76
N ALA A 96 0.94 -8.66 1.06
CA ALA A 96 0.93 -8.48 -0.39
C ALA A 96 0.49 -9.74 -1.16
N LEU A 97 0.86 -10.94 -0.71
CA LEU A 97 0.42 -12.19 -1.33
C LEU A 97 -1.06 -12.49 -1.05
N ALA A 98 -1.55 -12.15 0.13
CA ALA A 98 -2.96 -12.28 0.50
C ALA A 98 -3.86 -11.24 -0.19
N PHE A 99 -3.29 -10.24 -0.85
CA PHE A 99 -4.03 -9.23 -1.59
C PHE A 99 -4.54 -9.78 -2.92
N ASP A 100 -5.86 -9.80 -3.06
CA ASP A 100 -6.55 -10.23 -4.28
C ASP A 100 -7.17 -9.00 -5.00
N GLU A 101 -6.97 -8.95 -6.31
CA GLU A 101 -7.20 -7.78 -7.19
C GLU A 101 -8.69 -7.33 -7.25
N ALA A 102 -9.60 -8.13 -6.69
CA ALA A 102 -11.02 -7.81 -6.56
C ALA A 102 -11.33 -6.66 -5.56
N SER A 103 -10.35 -6.20 -4.79
CA SER A 103 -10.49 -5.16 -3.77
C SER A 103 -9.77 -3.87 -4.16
N SER A 104 -10.56 -2.88 -4.56
CA SER A 104 -10.17 -1.56 -5.10
C SER A 104 -9.14 -0.77 -4.27
N ALA A 105 -8.55 0.29 -4.84
CA ALA A 105 -7.60 1.22 -4.22
C ALA A 105 -8.07 1.81 -2.87
N GLU A 106 -9.37 1.80 -2.59
CA GLU A 106 -9.97 2.11 -1.28
C GLU A 106 -9.58 1.11 -0.19
N ASN A 107 -9.48 -0.18 -0.52
CA ASN A 107 -8.96 -1.21 0.39
C ASN A 107 -7.45 -1.14 0.54
N LEU A 108 -6.72 -0.52 -0.41
CA LEU A 108 -5.29 -0.27 -0.26
C LEU A 108 -5.03 0.81 0.80
N THR A 109 -5.80 1.90 0.80
CA THR A 109 -5.75 2.90 1.87
C THR A 109 -6.14 2.24 3.20
N ASN A 110 -7.28 1.54 3.24
CA ASN A 110 -7.72 0.86 4.45
C ASN A 110 -6.72 -0.20 4.95
N ALA A 111 -6.07 -0.99 4.08
CA ALA A 111 -5.07 -1.98 4.49
C ALA A 111 -3.75 -1.34 4.97
N ILE A 112 -3.43 -0.13 4.50
CA ILE A 112 -2.32 0.67 5.02
C ILE A 112 -2.68 1.25 6.40
N THR A 113 -3.94 1.61 6.65
CA THR A 113 -4.38 2.20 7.92
C THR A 113 -4.81 1.19 8.98
N ARG A 114 -5.33 0.01 8.61
CA ARG A 114 -5.95 -0.93 9.57
C ARG A 114 -4.96 -1.71 10.43
N ASP A 115 -3.69 -1.65 10.10
CA ASP A 115 -2.77 -2.71 10.46
C ASP A 115 -1.34 -2.16 10.72
N VAL A 116 -1.30 -0.87 11.08
CA VAL A 116 -0.29 -0.23 11.92
C VAL A 116 -0.89 -0.33 13.32
N THR A 117 -0.33 -1.16 14.21
CA THR A 117 -0.71 -1.14 15.62
C THR A 117 -0.26 0.19 16.20
N VAL A 118 -1.12 1.20 16.11
CA VAL A 118 -0.90 2.48 16.77
C VAL A 118 -0.65 2.17 18.23
N ARG A 119 0.46 2.66 18.75
CA ARG A 119 0.77 2.51 20.18
C ARG A 119 -0.04 3.55 20.93
N GLU A 120 -1.37 3.39 20.94
CA GLU A 120 -2.33 4.40 21.41
C GLU A 120 -1.96 4.93 22.80
N GLU A 121 -1.66 4.02 23.74
CA GLU A 121 -1.24 4.39 25.10
C GLU A 121 0.06 5.22 25.13
N LEU A 122 1.01 4.90 24.24
CA LEU A 122 2.27 5.64 24.12
C LEU A 122 2.03 7.01 23.47
N VAL A 123 1.22 7.08 22.42
CA VAL A 123 0.84 8.32 21.73
C VAL A 123 0.11 9.26 22.70
N GLU A 124 -0.84 8.76 23.48
CA GLU A 124 -1.52 9.53 24.52
C GLU A 124 -0.56 10.02 25.61
N THR A 125 0.39 9.18 26.01
CA THR A 125 1.39 9.54 27.03
C THR A 125 2.33 10.63 26.52
N LEU A 126 2.78 10.53 25.28
CA LEU A 126 3.57 11.58 24.62
C LEU A 126 2.77 12.87 24.45
N MET A 127 1.48 12.79 24.11
CA MET A 127 0.59 13.95 24.04
C MET A 127 0.47 14.66 25.39
N ARG A 128 0.24 13.92 26.48
CA ARG A 128 0.19 14.48 27.85
C ARG A 128 1.52 15.14 28.23
N ALA A 129 2.65 14.49 27.95
CA ALA A 129 3.98 15.02 28.25
C ALA A 129 4.33 16.26 27.42
N ALA A 130 3.96 16.27 26.13
CA ALA A 130 4.15 17.41 25.25
C ALA A 130 3.35 18.63 25.71
N ARG A 131 2.08 18.45 26.11
CA ARG A 131 1.25 19.51 26.70
C ARG A 131 1.78 20.04 28.03
N ALA A 132 2.51 19.20 28.76
CA ALA A 132 3.22 19.60 29.98
C ALA A 132 4.60 20.25 29.70
N TYR A 133 5.00 20.35 28.44
CA TYR A 133 6.33 20.80 27.99
C TYR A 133 7.49 20.00 28.59
N ASP A 134 7.25 18.74 28.95
CA ASP A 134 8.30 17.85 29.45
C ASP A 134 9.13 17.30 28.29
N ARG A 135 9.95 18.19 27.72
CA ARG A 135 10.82 17.90 26.58
C ARG A 135 11.69 16.68 26.82
N ASN A 136 12.26 16.55 28.02
CA ASN A 136 13.19 15.47 28.35
C ASN A 136 12.47 14.12 28.33
N PHE A 137 11.27 14.05 28.93
CA PHE A 137 10.49 12.82 28.94
C PHE A 137 10.03 12.41 27.54
N VAL A 138 9.57 13.38 26.72
CA VAL A 138 9.20 13.12 25.32
C VAL A 138 10.39 12.57 24.52
N GLU A 139 11.57 13.17 24.68
CA GLU A 139 12.80 12.72 24.01
C GLU A 139 13.25 11.32 24.45
N GLU A 140 13.28 11.06 25.76
CA GLU A 140 13.70 9.78 26.31
C GLU A 140 12.80 8.65 25.83
N LEU A 141 11.49 8.87 25.88
CA LEU A 141 10.50 7.88 25.50
C LEU A 141 10.51 7.60 23.99
N MET A 142 10.66 8.63 23.14
CA MET A 142 10.85 8.46 21.70
C MET A 142 12.16 7.73 21.39
N ARG A 143 13.26 8.06 22.07
CA ARG A 143 14.56 7.41 21.87
C ARG A 143 14.53 5.94 22.30
N SER A 144 13.87 5.62 23.41
CA SER A 144 13.65 4.24 23.85
C SER A 144 12.90 3.44 22.79
N GLU A 145 11.77 3.95 22.30
CA GLU A 145 10.98 3.26 21.29
C GLU A 145 11.77 3.09 19.97
N MET A 146 12.52 4.11 19.56
CA MET A 146 13.43 4.03 18.39
C MET A 146 14.50 2.96 18.56
N SER A 147 15.05 2.80 19.77
CA SER A 147 16.04 1.77 20.08
C SER A 147 15.42 0.37 20.06
N ASP A 148 14.23 0.22 20.65
CA ASP A 148 13.60 -1.08 20.85
C ASP A 148 12.94 -1.63 19.59
N ARG A 149 12.33 -0.75 18.78
CA ARG A 149 11.50 -1.15 17.63
C ARG A 149 12.03 -0.62 16.30
N GLY A 150 13.06 0.23 16.33
CA GLY A 150 13.65 0.85 15.15
C GLY A 150 12.93 2.13 14.73
N VAL A 151 13.65 2.94 13.95
CA VAL A 151 13.21 4.26 13.50
C VAL A 151 11.93 4.18 12.66
N THR A 152 11.85 3.25 11.71
CA THR A 152 10.69 3.18 10.79
C THR A 152 9.40 2.77 11.49
N ASN A 153 9.46 1.85 12.47
CA ASN A 153 8.28 1.49 13.26
C ASN A 153 7.85 2.65 14.16
N THR A 154 8.80 3.29 14.84
CA THR A 154 8.51 4.44 15.70
C THR A 154 7.91 5.62 14.91
N TRP A 155 8.39 5.85 13.70
CA TRP A 155 7.83 6.86 12.80
C TRP A 155 6.35 6.60 12.50
N ASN A 156 6.01 5.38 12.05
CA ASN A 156 4.65 5.07 11.57
C ASN A 156 3.65 4.78 12.71
N GLU A 157 4.08 4.14 13.79
CA GLU A 157 3.20 3.70 14.88
C GLU A 157 3.07 4.73 16.01
N VAL A 158 3.96 5.73 16.07
CA VAL A 158 4.02 6.71 17.17
C VAL A 158 4.11 8.16 16.68
N MET A 159 5.15 8.52 15.92
CA MET A 159 5.40 9.93 15.56
C MET A 159 4.33 10.49 14.61
N VAL A 160 3.96 9.75 13.56
CA VAL A 160 2.90 10.18 12.62
C VAL A 160 1.55 10.30 13.33
N PRO A 161 1.05 9.30 14.09
CA PRO A 161 -0.18 9.45 14.85
C PRO A 161 -0.17 10.62 15.84
N LEU A 162 0.95 10.85 16.54
CA LEU A 162 1.10 11.99 17.46
C LEU A 162 0.99 13.34 16.73
N LEU A 163 1.67 13.48 15.58
CA LEU A 163 1.64 14.71 14.77
C LEU A 163 0.24 14.98 14.20
N ILE A 164 -0.49 13.94 13.76
CA ILE A 164 -1.88 14.08 13.30
C ILE A 164 -2.76 14.59 14.45
N MET A 165 -2.66 13.98 15.63
CA MET A 165 -3.47 14.38 16.79
C MET A 165 -3.18 15.83 17.23
N LEU A 166 -1.92 16.27 17.18
CA LEU A 166 -1.53 17.65 17.46
C LEU A 166 -2.09 18.64 16.40
N GLY A 167 -2.06 18.25 15.13
CA GLY A 167 -2.62 19.04 14.04
C GLY A 167 -4.14 19.18 14.12
N ASP A 168 -4.84 18.10 14.45
CA ASP A 168 -6.30 18.08 14.63
C ASP A 168 -6.71 18.95 15.83
N GLU A 169 -5.98 18.87 16.95
CA GLU A 169 -6.24 19.71 18.13
C GLU A 169 -6.05 21.21 17.83
N TRP A 170 -5.03 21.57 17.05
CA TRP A 170 -4.84 22.95 16.60
C TRP A 170 -5.96 23.41 15.67
N ALA A 171 -6.38 22.56 14.73
CA ALA A 171 -7.47 22.88 13.80
C ALA A 171 -8.81 23.11 14.52
N ASP A 172 -9.06 22.35 15.60
CA ASP A 172 -10.30 22.41 16.36
C ASP A 172 -10.32 23.55 17.39
N GLN A 173 -9.21 23.83 18.07
CA GLN A 173 -9.16 24.75 19.22
C GLN A 173 -8.43 26.07 18.95
N GLY A 174 -7.62 26.15 17.89
CA GLY A 174 -6.78 27.30 17.58
C GLY A 174 -5.63 27.52 18.59
N THR A 175 -5.37 26.57 19.48
CA THR A 175 -4.31 26.58 20.51
C THR A 175 -3.41 25.35 20.35
N GLY A 176 -2.18 25.37 20.88
CA GLY A 176 -1.28 24.20 20.85
C GLY A 176 -0.17 24.23 19.80
N ILE A 177 0.00 25.33 19.07
CA ILE A 177 1.06 25.49 18.06
C ILE A 177 2.46 25.32 18.67
N GLU A 178 2.63 25.78 19.91
CA GLU A 178 3.86 25.64 20.65
C GLU A 178 4.16 24.18 21.06
N THR A 179 3.12 23.36 21.25
CA THR A 179 3.25 21.92 21.52
C THR A 179 3.61 21.17 20.23
N GLU A 180 2.99 21.53 19.10
CA GLU A 180 3.34 21.02 17.77
C GLU A 180 4.80 21.35 17.44
N HIS A 181 5.22 22.60 17.63
CA HIS A 181 6.61 23.01 17.43
C HIS A 181 7.59 22.27 18.36
N LEU A 182 7.26 22.09 19.64
CA LEU A 182 8.08 21.31 20.58
C LEU A 182 8.36 19.91 20.04
N VAL A 183 7.30 19.19 19.66
CA VAL A 183 7.36 17.81 19.19
C VAL A 183 8.07 17.71 17.85
N SER A 184 7.75 18.59 16.90
CA SER A 184 8.41 18.67 15.59
C SER A 184 9.93 18.89 15.72
N GLU A 185 10.38 19.76 16.63
CA GLU A 185 11.81 20.00 16.86
C GLU A 185 12.52 18.82 17.55
N ILE A 186 11.84 18.12 18.44
CA ILE A 186 12.36 16.88 19.05
C ILE A 186 12.56 15.81 17.96
N ILE A 187 11.53 15.56 17.15
CA ILE A 187 11.58 14.55 16.09
C ILE A 187 12.70 14.87 15.10
N LYS A 188 12.81 16.12 14.63
CA LYS A 188 13.89 16.53 13.71
C LYS A 188 15.28 16.22 14.27
N ARG A 189 15.54 16.57 15.53
CA ARG A 189 16.82 16.32 16.18
C ARG A 189 17.12 14.83 16.34
N LEU A 190 16.15 14.05 16.80
CA LEU A 190 16.32 12.59 16.96
C LEU A 190 16.64 11.91 15.63
N LEU A 191 16.03 12.35 14.53
CA LEU A 191 16.29 11.80 13.19
C LEU A 191 17.64 12.25 12.60
N GLN A 192 18.16 13.40 13.01
CA GLN A 192 19.49 13.87 12.61
C GLN A 192 20.63 13.20 13.37
N GLU A 193 20.41 12.85 14.64
CA GLU A 193 21.41 12.18 15.49
C GLU A 193 21.57 10.67 15.17
N GLY A 194 20.54 10.05 14.58
CA GLY A 194 20.52 8.62 14.27
C GLY A 194 21.18 8.23 12.93
N ASN A 195 21.80 9.17 12.22
CA ASN A 195 22.38 9.00 10.88
C ASN A 195 23.85 9.42 10.84
#